data_AF-A0AAV2P8C8-F1
#
_entry.id   AF-A0AAV2P8C8-F1
#
_cell.length_a   1.000
_cell.length_b   1.000
_cell.length_c   1.000
_cell.angle_alpha   90.00
_cell.angle_beta   90.00
_cell.angle_gamma   90.00
#
_symmetry.space_group_name_H-M   'P 1'
#
loop_
_entity.id
_entity.type
_entity.pdbx_description
1 polymer ?
#
loop_
_entity_poly.entity_id
_entity_poly.type
_entity_poly.pdbx_seq_one_letter_code
_entity_poly.pdbx_strand_id
1 'polypeptide(L)'
;MPQNKRYQDDILYITQPTRNILLTLGAWPSINRERSVRPQACNFLLICITYTLLSCELIPGILYWLMEKSTRIRLQTIPLLLYDIMSISQYGIFIFRRDQLRRCFKYVEEDWENLISADTRNIMLKSAKMGKRLATICAIFMYSGAFAFRTILPLSQGTTVTDQNITIRPFACPGYFFSLDVYVSPVYEILFTIQCLTGIVMVSVVISASGLTAIFVVHARGQLKILIDLMKSFVQEPSQEERKVDKKLAQIVKHQIRVRSFLQLVQHTLQEIYLIEIMVNTIAICLLLYFMIVDWQSRNIAVLCTYLLSITNVTTHIFIFCYTGEQLTSQAEKVAIASCELEWYRLPNRKARSVVLLMIMSNTPTKISAGKFVDLSLKTFGDVMKTSGAYFNMLRNVIE
;
A
#
# COMPACT_ATOMS: atom_id res chain seq x y z
N MET A 1 -22.89 -20.35 -20.23
CA MET A 1 -23.53 -19.12 -19.70
C MET A 1 -22.88 -17.93 -20.38
N PRO A 2 -23.61 -16.84 -20.69
CA PRO A 2 -23.01 -15.65 -21.28
C PRO A 2 -22.02 -15.02 -20.29
N GLN A 3 -20.79 -14.76 -20.75
CA GLN A 3 -19.71 -14.16 -19.96
C GLN A 3 -19.47 -12.72 -20.42
N ASN A 4 -18.96 -11.87 -19.52
CA ASN A 4 -18.55 -10.52 -19.89
C ASN A 4 -17.42 -10.59 -20.92
N LYS A 5 -17.67 -10.23 -22.18
CA LYS A 5 -16.63 -10.31 -23.23
C LYS A 5 -15.47 -9.32 -23.05
N ARG A 6 -15.62 -8.29 -22.20
CA ARG A 6 -14.63 -7.20 -21.99
C ARG A 6 -13.87 -7.30 -20.67
N TYR A 7 -14.04 -8.39 -19.92
CA TYR A 7 -13.46 -8.50 -18.57
C TYR A 7 -11.93 -8.39 -18.55
N GLN A 8 -11.24 -8.90 -19.58
CA GLN A 8 -9.78 -8.84 -19.68
C GLN A 8 -9.27 -7.40 -19.82
N ASP A 9 -9.92 -6.58 -20.65
CA ASP A 9 -9.58 -5.17 -20.82
C ASP A 9 -9.85 -4.38 -19.53
N ASP A 10 -10.96 -4.69 -18.85
CA ASP A 10 -11.33 -4.05 -17.58
C ASP A 10 -10.29 -4.38 -16.49
N ILE A 11 -9.90 -5.64 -16.33
CA ILE A 11 -8.88 -6.06 -15.35
C ILE A 11 -7.53 -5.46 -15.69
N LEU A 12 -7.13 -5.49 -16.96
CA LEU A 12 -5.87 -4.90 -17.39
C LEU A 12 -5.85 -3.40 -17.08
N TYR A 13 -6.92 -2.67 -17.38
CA TYR A 13 -7.04 -1.25 -17.10
C TYR A 13 -6.89 -0.91 -15.60
N ILE A 14 -7.49 -1.73 -14.73
CA ILE A 14 -7.49 -1.52 -13.28
C ILE A 14 -6.14 -1.85 -12.67
N THR A 15 -5.52 -2.93 -13.13
CA THR A 15 -4.26 -3.42 -12.59
C THR A 15 -3.05 -2.74 -13.21
N GLN A 16 -3.16 -2.09 -14.38
CA GLN A 16 -2.07 -1.55 -15.19
C GLN A 16 -0.94 -0.84 -14.40
N PRO A 17 -1.19 0.17 -13.54
CA PRO A 17 -0.10 0.89 -12.88
C PRO A 17 0.69 -0.02 -11.94
N THR A 18 -0.01 -0.73 -11.04
CA THR A 18 0.61 -1.65 -10.08
C THR A 18 1.22 -2.86 -10.77
N ARG A 19 0.59 -3.36 -11.83
CA ARG A 19 1.06 -4.48 -12.63
C ARG A 19 2.38 -4.16 -13.31
N ASN A 20 2.50 -2.98 -13.93
CA ASN A 20 3.73 -2.57 -14.60
C ASN A 20 4.91 -2.52 -13.61
N ILE A 21 4.69 -1.91 -12.43
CA ILE A 21 5.73 -1.82 -11.38
C ILE A 21 6.12 -3.21 -10.86
N LEU A 22 5.14 -4.05 -10.53
CA LEU A 22 5.42 -5.41 -10.03
C LEU A 22 6.04 -6.32 -11.11
N LEU A 23 5.76 -6.11 -12.39
CA LEU A 23 6.41 -6.80 -13.50
C LEU A 23 7.88 -6.39 -13.62
N THR A 24 8.18 -5.09 -13.53
CA THR A 24 9.57 -4.61 -13.55
C THR A 24 10.39 -5.12 -12.37
N LEU A 25 9.74 -5.30 -11.21
CA LEU A 25 10.35 -5.88 -10.01
C LEU A 25 10.39 -7.42 -10.02
N GLY A 26 9.85 -8.09 -11.05
CA GLY A 26 9.74 -9.55 -11.08
C GLY A 26 8.84 -10.17 -10.00
N ALA A 27 7.99 -9.36 -9.35
CA ALA A 27 7.12 -9.76 -8.24
C ALA A 27 5.66 -10.02 -8.66
N TRP A 28 5.27 -9.70 -9.90
CA TRP A 28 3.90 -9.89 -10.37
C TRP A 28 3.48 -11.38 -10.34
N PRO A 29 2.36 -11.72 -9.68
CA PRO A 29 1.85 -13.09 -9.66
C PRO A 29 1.16 -13.39 -11.00
N SER A 30 1.89 -13.94 -11.97
CA SER A 30 1.29 -14.40 -13.23
C SER A 30 0.18 -15.42 -12.97
N ILE A 31 -1.03 -15.17 -13.48
CA ILE A 31 -2.21 -16.01 -13.28
C ILE A 31 -2.04 -17.34 -14.04
N ASN A 32 -1.58 -17.25 -15.29
CA ASN A 32 -1.22 -18.40 -16.10
C ASN A 32 0.24 -18.79 -15.82
N ARG A 33 0.44 -19.98 -15.26
CA ARG A 33 1.78 -20.55 -15.08
C ARG A 33 2.31 -20.94 -16.46
N GLU A 34 3.02 -20.02 -17.12
CA GLU A 34 3.73 -20.34 -18.35
C GLU A 34 4.69 -21.49 -18.07
N ARG A 35 4.51 -22.62 -18.75
CA ARG A 35 5.35 -23.83 -18.62
C ARG A 35 6.73 -23.65 -19.25
N SER A 36 7.01 -22.49 -19.86
CA SER A 36 8.28 -22.19 -20.49
C SER A 36 9.35 -21.84 -19.45
N VAL A 37 10.55 -22.39 -19.63
CA VAL A 37 11.70 -22.20 -18.73
C VAL A 37 12.26 -20.78 -18.82
N ARG A 38 12.21 -20.16 -20.01
CA ARG A 38 12.75 -18.81 -20.28
C ARG A 38 12.14 -17.69 -19.42
N PRO A 39 10.79 -17.50 -19.37
CA PRO A 39 10.19 -16.43 -18.56
C PRO A 39 10.38 -16.66 -17.06
N GLN A 40 10.46 -17.92 -16.60
CA GLN A 40 10.73 -18.24 -15.21
C GLN A 40 12.16 -17.85 -14.81
N ALA A 41 13.15 -18.15 -15.67
CA ALA A 41 14.53 -17.73 -15.48
C ALA A 41 14.67 -16.20 -15.47
N CYS A 42 14.02 -15.49 -16.40
CA CYS A 42 14.00 -14.02 -16.40
C CYS A 42 13.40 -13.46 -15.11
N ASN A 43 12.30 -14.04 -14.63
CA ASN A 43 11.66 -13.59 -13.39
C ASN A 43 12.53 -13.85 -12.14
N PHE A 44 13.25 -14.99 -12.10
CA PHE A 44 14.21 -15.27 -11.04
C PHE A 44 15.39 -14.28 -11.05
N LEU A 45 15.94 -13.98 -12.23
CA LEU A 45 16.99 -12.97 -12.39
C LEU A 45 16.53 -11.59 -11.92
N LEU A 46 15.32 -11.16 -12.27
CA LEU A 46 14.76 -9.89 -11.78
C LEU A 46 14.62 -9.85 -10.25
N ILE A 47 14.25 -10.98 -9.63
CA ILE A 47 14.17 -11.08 -8.17
C ILE A 47 15.57 -10.94 -7.55
N CYS A 48 16.57 -11.64 -8.09
CA CYS A 48 17.95 -11.55 -7.63
C CYS A 48 18.50 -10.12 -7.78
N ILE A 49 18.27 -9.47 -8.93
CA ILE A 49 18.68 -8.08 -9.17
C ILE A 49 18.03 -7.13 -8.15
N THR A 50 16.72 -7.25 -7.94
CA THR A 50 15.98 -6.41 -6.99
C THR A 50 16.51 -6.55 -5.57
N TYR A 51 16.73 -7.79 -5.10
CA TYR A 51 17.32 -8.02 -3.78
C TYR A 51 18.75 -7.51 -3.66
N THR A 52 19.55 -7.68 -4.71
CA THR A 52 20.94 -7.20 -4.74
C THR A 52 20.98 -5.68 -4.62
N LEU A 53 20.13 -4.98 -5.37
CA LEU A 53 20.02 -3.52 -5.29
C LEU A 53 19.59 -3.05 -3.89
N LEU A 54 18.54 -3.63 -3.32
CA LEU A 54 18.08 -3.26 -1.97
C LEU A 54 19.15 -3.56 -0.90
N SER A 55 19.84 -4.69 -1.00
CA SER A 55 20.89 -5.07 -0.04
C SER A 55 22.15 -4.22 -0.18
N CYS A 56 22.46 -3.76 -1.39
CA CYS A 56 23.58 -2.87 -1.68
C CYS A 56 23.46 -1.51 -0.98
N GLU A 57 22.23 -1.06 -0.68
CA GLU A 57 22.00 0.15 0.12
C GLU A 57 21.95 -0.16 1.62
N LEU A 58 21.20 -1.20 2.02
CA LEU A 58 21.01 -1.52 3.44
C LEU A 58 22.31 -1.88 4.15
N ILE A 59 23.17 -2.71 3.55
CA ILE A 59 24.39 -3.21 4.21
C ILE A 59 25.36 -2.05 4.51
N PRO A 60 25.75 -1.19 3.55
CA PRO A 60 26.57 -0.01 3.84
C PRO A 60 25.91 0.97 4.79
N GLY A 61 24.58 1.12 4.74
CA GLY A 61 23.83 1.98 5.66
C GLY A 61 23.91 1.50 7.12
N ILE A 62 23.72 0.20 7.36
CA ILE A 62 23.86 -0.39 8.70
C ILE A 62 25.31 -0.26 9.19
N LEU A 63 26.29 -0.55 8.34
CA LEU A 63 27.70 -0.41 8.69
C LEU A 63 28.06 1.04 9.03
N TYR A 64 27.55 2.01 8.25
CA TYR A 64 27.70 3.43 8.57
C TYR A 64 27.12 3.75 9.93
N TRP A 65 25.89 3.32 10.21
CA TRP A 65 25.23 3.55 11.50
C TRP A 65 25.97 2.91 12.70
N LEU A 66 26.67 1.79 12.50
CA LEU A 66 27.48 1.13 13.52
C LEU A 66 28.82 1.83 13.76
N MET A 67 29.46 2.33 12.70
CA MET A 67 30.77 2.97 12.77
C MET A 67 30.70 4.43 13.19
N GLU A 68 29.59 5.10 12.89
CA GLU A 68 29.37 6.51 13.20
C GLU A 68 29.37 6.73 14.72
N LYS A 69 30.18 7.68 15.19
CA LYS A 69 30.31 7.97 16.63
C LYS A 69 29.28 9.00 17.10
N SER A 70 28.83 9.88 16.20
CA SER A 70 27.86 10.92 16.55
C SER A 70 26.45 10.35 16.72
N THR A 71 25.91 10.46 17.93
CA THR A 71 24.53 10.05 18.23
C THR A 71 23.51 10.79 17.38
N ARG A 72 23.76 12.07 17.05
CA ARG A 72 22.91 12.89 16.18
C ARG A 72 22.82 12.33 14.77
N ILE A 73 23.97 12.04 14.14
CA ILE A 73 24.02 11.52 12.76
C ILE A 73 23.42 10.10 12.72
N ARG A 74 23.65 9.28 13.75
CA ARG A 74 23.00 7.98 13.89
C ARG A 74 21.48 8.11 13.96
N LEU A 75 20.94 9.04 14.74
CA LEU A 75 19.49 9.27 14.80
C LEU A 75 18.93 9.77 13.44
N GLN A 76 19.69 10.60 12.71
CA GLN A 76 19.28 11.14 11.41
C GLN A 76 19.21 10.08 10.31
N THR A 77 20.01 9.02 10.42
CA THR A 77 20.03 7.90 9.46
C THR A 77 18.98 6.82 9.76
N ILE A 78 18.38 6.79 10.96
CA ILE A 78 17.35 5.80 11.33
C ILE A 78 16.16 5.77 10.35
N PRO A 79 15.55 6.90 9.95
CA PRO A 79 14.43 6.86 9.02
C PRO A 79 14.79 6.17 7.70
N LEU A 80 15.99 6.43 7.17
CA LEU A 80 16.48 5.82 5.93
C LEU A 80 16.59 4.30 6.08
N LEU A 81 17.24 3.83 7.15
CA LEU A 81 17.36 2.41 7.44
C LEU A 81 16.00 1.73 7.65
N LEU A 82 15.05 2.41 8.30
CA LEU A 82 13.70 1.88 8.47
C LEU A 82 12.97 1.73 7.13
N TYR A 83 13.15 2.67 6.18
CA TYR A 83 12.61 2.55 4.83
C TYR A 83 13.28 1.41 4.04
N ASP A 84 14.59 1.22 4.17
CA ASP A 84 15.28 0.09 3.52
C ASP A 84 14.80 -1.26 4.06
N ILE A 85 14.71 -1.39 5.39
CA ILE A 85 14.17 -2.57 6.06
C ILE A 85 12.71 -2.81 5.65
N MET A 86 11.90 -1.75 5.58
CA MET A 86 10.52 -1.84 5.11
C MET A 86 10.43 -2.39 3.70
N SER A 87 11.18 -1.83 2.75
CA SER A 87 11.14 -2.26 1.36
C SER A 87 11.64 -3.70 1.17
N ILE A 88 12.71 -4.10 1.87
CA ILE A 88 13.19 -5.49 1.83
C ILE A 88 12.14 -6.44 2.41
N SER A 89 11.53 -6.08 3.54
CA SER A 89 10.50 -6.89 4.20
C SER A 89 9.24 -7.03 3.34
N GLN A 90 8.74 -5.91 2.79
CA GLN A 90 7.58 -5.90 1.89
C GLN A 90 7.84 -6.72 0.63
N TYR A 91 9.01 -6.57 0.01
CA TYR A 91 9.38 -7.35 -1.16
C TYR A 91 9.47 -8.85 -0.83
N GLY A 92 10.06 -9.21 0.31
CA GLY A 92 10.04 -10.58 0.82
C GLY A 92 8.64 -11.14 1.02
N ILE A 93 7.72 -10.35 1.58
CA ILE A 93 6.33 -10.74 1.74
C ILE A 93 5.66 -10.96 0.36
N PHE A 94 5.90 -10.10 -0.64
CA PHE A 94 5.36 -10.31 -1.99
C PHE A 94 5.82 -11.62 -2.62
N ILE A 95 7.09 -11.99 -2.44
CA ILE A 95 7.64 -13.23 -2.98
C ILE A 95 7.10 -14.43 -2.19
N PHE A 96 7.14 -14.38 -0.85
CA PHE A 96 6.68 -15.48 0.00
C PHE A 96 5.17 -15.73 -0.11
N ARG A 97 4.36 -14.66 -0.20
CA ARG A 97 2.90 -14.73 -0.34
C ARG A 97 2.42 -14.69 -1.78
N ARG A 98 3.31 -14.92 -2.77
CA ARG A 98 2.99 -14.85 -4.20
C ARG A 98 1.76 -15.69 -4.58
N ASP A 99 1.64 -16.90 -4.06
CA ASP A 99 0.50 -17.77 -4.36
C ASP A 99 -0.81 -17.26 -3.76
N GLN A 100 -0.76 -16.62 -2.59
CA GLN A 100 -1.93 -15.99 -1.99
C GLN A 100 -2.35 -14.75 -2.79
N LEU A 101 -1.39 -13.91 -3.22
CA LEU A 101 -1.65 -12.79 -4.13
C LEU A 101 -2.26 -13.26 -5.45
N ARG A 102 -1.76 -14.35 -6.03
CA ARG A 102 -2.36 -14.99 -7.23
C ARG A 102 -3.81 -15.39 -6.97
N ARG A 103 -4.12 -15.99 -5.81
CA ARG A 103 -5.50 -16.32 -5.45
C ARG A 103 -6.36 -15.07 -5.33
N CYS A 104 -5.89 -13.99 -4.73
CA CYS A 104 -6.62 -12.71 -4.68
C CYS A 104 -6.96 -12.21 -6.09
N PHE A 105 -5.99 -12.20 -7.01
CA PHE A 105 -6.24 -11.79 -8.40
C PHE A 105 -7.21 -12.71 -9.13
N LYS A 106 -7.16 -14.01 -8.87
CA LYS A 106 -8.13 -14.96 -9.44
C LYS A 106 -9.56 -14.68 -8.95
N TYR A 107 -9.74 -14.35 -7.67
CA TYR A 107 -11.04 -13.93 -7.15
C TYR A 107 -11.58 -12.69 -7.88
N VAL A 108 -10.70 -11.70 -8.08
CA VAL A 108 -11.04 -10.49 -8.84
C VAL A 108 -11.43 -10.87 -10.27
N GLU A 109 -10.62 -11.66 -10.96
CA GLU A 109 -10.87 -12.06 -12.34
C GLU A 109 -12.19 -12.79 -12.53
N GLU A 110 -12.45 -13.81 -11.71
CA GLU A 110 -13.71 -14.55 -11.71
C GLU A 110 -14.91 -13.62 -11.44
N ASP A 111 -14.77 -12.64 -10.55
CA ASP A 111 -15.84 -11.68 -10.28
C ASP A 111 -16.15 -10.83 -11.52
N TRP A 112 -15.12 -10.34 -12.21
CA TRP A 112 -15.26 -9.52 -13.42
C TRP A 112 -15.78 -10.30 -14.63
N GLU A 113 -15.42 -11.58 -14.75
CA GLU A 113 -15.91 -12.51 -15.77
C GLU A 113 -17.43 -12.76 -15.61
N ASN A 114 -17.89 -12.87 -14.35
CA ASN A 114 -19.28 -13.12 -14.00
C ASN A 114 -20.19 -11.87 -14.04
N LEU A 115 -19.67 -10.68 -14.36
CA LEU A 115 -20.45 -9.44 -14.48
C LEU A 115 -21.26 -9.38 -15.78
N ILE A 116 -22.51 -9.85 -15.75
CA ILE A 116 -23.37 -9.87 -16.95
C ILE A 116 -24.12 -8.53 -17.15
N SER A 117 -24.54 -7.88 -16.07
CA SER A 117 -25.33 -6.63 -16.14
C SER A 117 -24.45 -5.39 -16.37
N ALA A 118 -24.90 -4.53 -17.28
CA ALA A 118 -24.23 -3.26 -17.60
C ALA A 118 -24.18 -2.32 -16.38
N ASP A 119 -25.22 -2.30 -15.55
CA ASP A 119 -25.29 -1.45 -14.36
C ASP A 119 -24.27 -1.91 -13.31
N THR A 120 -24.21 -3.20 -13.05
CA THR A 120 -23.25 -3.84 -12.13
C THR A 120 -21.81 -3.60 -12.59
N ARG A 121 -21.55 -3.71 -13.90
CA ARG A 121 -20.24 -3.37 -14.48
C ARG A 121 -19.89 -1.88 -14.29
N ASN A 122 -20.85 -0.97 -14.48
CA ASN A 122 -20.62 0.46 -14.30
C ASN A 122 -20.29 0.81 -12.83
N ILE A 123 -20.94 0.16 -11.86
CA ILE A 123 -20.65 0.31 -10.43
C ILE A 123 -19.20 -0.10 -10.11
N MET A 124 -18.76 -1.22 -10.67
CA MET A 124 -17.39 -1.73 -10.51
C MET A 124 -16.37 -0.81 -11.16
N LEU A 125 -16.61 -0.35 -12.39
CA LEU A 125 -15.72 0.59 -13.10
C LEU A 125 -15.60 1.93 -12.39
N LYS A 126 -16.72 2.49 -11.89
CA LYS A 126 -16.70 3.75 -11.13
C LYS A 126 -15.87 3.62 -9.86
N SER A 127 -15.99 2.48 -9.17
CA SER A 127 -15.19 2.19 -7.99
C SER A 127 -13.72 2.06 -8.38
N ALA A 128 -13.40 1.22 -9.38
CA ALA A 128 -12.03 0.97 -9.82
C ALA A 128 -11.31 2.23 -10.34
N LYS A 129 -12.02 3.13 -11.03
CA LYS A 129 -11.50 4.45 -11.45
C LYS A 129 -11.07 5.31 -10.25
N MET A 130 -11.84 5.29 -9.17
CA MET A 130 -11.46 5.97 -7.92
C MET A 130 -10.19 5.37 -7.33
N GLY A 131 -10.10 4.05 -7.24
CA GLY A 131 -8.93 3.34 -6.72
C GLY A 131 -7.66 3.62 -7.53
N LYS A 132 -7.77 3.52 -8.86
CA LYS A 132 -6.68 3.86 -9.79
C LYS A 132 -6.21 5.29 -9.60
N ARG A 133 -7.13 6.25 -9.50
CA ARG A 133 -6.78 7.66 -9.26
C ARG A 133 -6.02 7.86 -7.96
N LEU A 134 -6.46 7.24 -6.86
CA LEU A 134 -5.76 7.32 -5.57
C LEU A 134 -4.36 6.71 -5.64
N ALA A 135 -4.23 5.52 -6.24
CA ALA A 135 -2.93 4.86 -6.44
C ALA A 135 -1.98 5.67 -7.32
N THR A 136 -2.48 6.31 -8.38
CA THR A 136 -1.67 7.17 -9.26
C THR A 136 -1.22 8.44 -8.54
N ILE A 137 -2.10 9.12 -7.79
CA ILE A 137 -1.73 10.29 -6.99
C ILE A 137 -0.65 9.91 -5.97
N CYS A 138 -0.86 8.81 -5.25
CA CYS A 138 0.10 8.26 -4.30
C CYS A 138 1.47 8.00 -4.96
N ALA A 139 1.50 7.41 -6.15
CA ALA A 139 2.73 7.14 -6.87
C ALA A 139 3.47 8.42 -7.28
N ILE A 140 2.74 9.42 -7.79
CA ILE A 140 3.33 10.70 -8.20
C ILE A 140 4.01 11.38 -7.01
N PHE A 141 3.31 11.50 -5.87
CA PHE A 141 3.87 12.10 -4.66
C PHE A 141 5.12 11.34 -4.19
N MET A 142 5.03 10.02 -4.03
CA MET A 142 6.15 9.20 -3.54
C MET A 142 7.38 9.25 -4.45
N TYR A 143 7.22 9.13 -5.77
CA TYR A 143 8.35 9.26 -6.70
C TYR A 143 8.93 10.68 -6.70
N SER A 144 8.08 11.71 -6.65
CA SER A 144 8.55 13.10 -6.62
C SER A 144 9.34 13.41 -5.35
N GLY A 145 8.90 12.90 -4.20
CA GLY A 145 9.60 13.04 -2.93
C GLY A 145 10.96 12.35 -2.94
N ALA A 146 11.01 11.11 -3.43
CA ALA A 146 12.27 10.38 -3.53
C ALA A 146 13.24 11.02 -4.52
N PHE A 147 12.76 11.52 -5.64
CA PHE A 147 13.59 12.25 -6.60
C PHE A 147 14.14 13.55 -5.99
N ALA A 148 13.31 14.31 -5.28
CA ALA A 148 13.73 15.53 -4.61
C ALA A 148 14.80 15.24 -3.53
N PHE A 149 14.56 14.24 -2.68
CA PHE A 149 15.47 13.87 -1.60
C PHE A 149 16.78 13.26 -2.10
N ARG A 150 16.71 12.30 -3.04
CA ARG A 150 17.89 11.51 -3.48
C ARG A 150 18.71 12.17 -4.56
N THR A 151 18.10 13.03 -5.39
CA THR A 151 18.77 13.62 -6.55
C THR A 151 18.94 15.13 -6.38
N ILE A 152 17.83 15.86 -6.20
CA ILE A 152 17.86 17.33 -6.20
C ILE A 152 18.66 17.87 -5.00
N LEU A 153 18.42 17.33 -3.80
CA LEU A 153 19.07 17.83 -2.59
C LEU A 153 20.61 17.70 -2.65
N PRO A 154 21.22 16.50 -2.89
CA PRO A 154 22.66 16.37 -3.03
C PRO A 154 23.28 17.28 -4.09
N LEU A 155 22.64 17.40 -5.26
CA LEU A 155 23.15 18.21 -6.36
C LEU A 155 23.06 19.72 -6.06
N SER A 156 22.02 20.13 -5.32
CA SER A 156 21.84 21.54 -4.95
C SER A 156 22.80 22.03 -3.86
N GLN A 157 23.28 21.13 -3.00
CA GLN A 157 24.22 21.47 -1.92
C GLN A 157 25.66 21.66 -2.42
N GLY A 158 26.00 21.15 -3.61
CA GLY A 158 27.33 21.27 -4.18
C GLY A 158 28.40 20.54 -3.35
N THR A 159 29.65 21.03 -3.40
CA THR A 159 30.77 20.49 -2.61
C THR A 159 30.84 21.15 -1.23
N THR A 160 30.82 20.36 -0.17
CA THR A 160 31.06 20.82 1.20
C THR A 160 32.50 20.54 1.59
N VAL A 161 33.18 21.53 2.20
CA VAL A 161 34.55 21.33 2.73
C VAL A 161 34.42 20.86 4.18
N THR A 162 34.92 19.67 4.49
CA THR A 162 34.97 19.16 5.87
C THR A 162 36.04 19.88 6.67
N ASP A 163 35.97 19.85 8.00
CA ASP A 163 36.94 20.43 8.94
C ASP A 163 38.41 19.99 8.69
N GLN A 164 38.60 18.89 7.94
CA GLN A 164 39.91 18.37 7.51
C GLN A 164 40.38 18.92 6.15
N ASN A 165 39.75 19.98 5.60
CA ASN A 165 40.03 20.58 4.28
C ASN A 165 39.83 19.64 3.08
N ILE A 166 38.95 18.66 3.19
CA ILE A 166 38.57 17.75 2.09
C ILE A 166 37.25 18.23 1.48
N THR A 167 37.22 18.43 0.16
CA THR A 167 35.99 18.72 -0.59
C THR A 167 35.19 17.43 -0.78
N ILE A 168 34.08 17.32 -0.08
CA ILE A 168 33.14 16.20 -0.15
C ILE A 168 31.93 16.59 -1.01
N ARG A 169 31.45 15.63 -1.80
CA ARG A 169 30.13 15.71 -2.42
C ARG A 169 29.17 14.85 -1.58
N PRO A 170 28.12 15.43 -0.96
CA PRO A 170 27.26 14.70 -0.03
C PRO A 170 26.37 13.69 -0.78
N PHE A 171 26.22 12.49 -0.21
CA PHE A 171 25.18 11.54 -0.62
C PHE A 171 23.89 11.81 0.17
N ALA A 172 22.72 11.55 -0.45
CA ALA A 172 21.45 11.60 0.27
C ALA A 172 21.35 10.49 1.34
N CYS A 173 21.94 9.32 1.06
CA CYS A 173 22.06 8.21 1.99
C CYS A 173 23.54 7.97 2.30
N PRO A 174 24.03 8.30 3.50
CA PRO A 174 25.40 7.99 3.87
C PRO A 174 25.58 6.48 4.07
N GLY A 175 26.70 5.94 3.60
CA GLY A 175 27.02 4.52 3.67
C GLY A 175 28.52 4.30 3.88
N TYR A 176 28.87 3.24 4.60
CA TYR A 176 30.26 2.88 4.85
C TYR A 176 30.72 1.84 3.82
N PHE A 177 31.60 2.28 2.92
CA PHE A 177 32.16 1.45 1.86
C PHE A 177 33.64 1.19 2.16
N PHE A 178 33.92 0.23 3.05
CA PHE A 178 35.22 -0.18 3.63
C PHE A 178 36.50 0.37 2.98
N SER A 179 36.69 0.22 1.66
CA SER A 179 37.94 0.52 0.95
C SER A 179 37.78 1.34 -0.33
N LEU A 180 36.60 1.90 -0.59
CA LEU A 180 36.37 2.75 -1.76
C LEU A 180 36.44 4.21 -1.34
N ASP A 181 37.31 4.99 -1.98
CA ASP A 181 37.25 6.44 -1.85
C ASP A 181 36.05 6.97 -2.65
N VAL A 182 34.92 7.06 -1.93
CA VAL A 182 33.58 7.35 -2.46
C VAL A 182 33.50 8.75 -3.05
N TYR A 183 34.45 9.63 -2.74
CA TYR A 183 34.45 11.03 -3.15
C TYR A 183 35.27 11.29 -4.42
N VAL A 184 36.00 10.28 -4.91
CA VAL A 184 36.82 10.37 -6.12
C VAL A 184 36.02 9.96 -7.36
N SER A 185 36.21 10.69 -8.46
CA SER A 185 35.61 10.32 -9.76
C SER A 185 36.42 9.19 -10.41
N PRO A 186 35.78 8.14 -10.99
CA PRO A 186 34.35 7.98 -11.30
C PRO A 186 33.51 7.26 -10.23
N VAL A 187 34.09 6.91 -9.08
CA VAL A 187 33.45 6.09 -8.04
C VAL A 187 32.22 6.79 -7.46
N TYR A 188 32.32 8.10 -7.21
CA TYR A 188 31.19 8.93 -6.77
C TYR A 188 30.00 8.84 -7.72
N GLU A 189 30.24 9.06 -9.03
CA GLU A 189 29.17 9.05 -10.03
C GLU A 189 28.50 7.66 -10.15
N ILE A 190 29.27 6.58 -10.05
CA ILE A 190 28.75 5.21 -10.08
C ILE A 190 27.89 4.93 -8.84
N LEU A 191 28.35 5.27 -7.64
CA LEU A 191 27.59 5.01 -6.42
C LEU A 191 26.35 5.91 -6.32
N PHE A 192 26.44 7.16 -6.77
CA PHE A 192 25.30 8.06 -6.82
C PHE A 192 24.21 7.52 -7.75
N THR A 193 24.58 7.02 -8.93
CA THR A 193 23.62 6.42 -9.87
C THR A 193 23.00 5.13 -9.33
N ILE A 194 23.78 4.30 -8.64
CA ILE A 194 23.26 3.12 -7.94
C ILE A 194 22.26 3.55 -6.86
N GLN A 195 22.58 4.52 -6.00
CA GLN A 195 21.68 5.01 -4.94
C GLN A 195 20.37 5.63 -5.48
N CYS A 196 20.43 6.26 -6.65
CA CYS A 196 19.23 6.74 -7.33
C CYS A 196 18.36 5.57 -7.80
N LEU A 197 18.98 4.55 -8.40
CA LEU A 197 18.29 3.36 -8.88
C LEU A 197 17.67 2.55 -7.72
N THR A 198 18.41 2.33 -6.64
CA THR A 198 17.90 1.66 -5.44
C THR A 198 16.74 2.44 -4.82
N GLY A 199 16.82 3.77 -4.78
CA GLY A 199 15.72 4.64 -4.35
C GLY A 199 14.44 4.47 -5.18
N ILE A 200 14.57 4.39 -6.51
CA ILE A 200 13.42 4.11 -7.40
C ILE A 200 12.82 2.73 -7.10
N VAL A 201 13.65 1.71 -6.91
CA VAL A 201 13.22 0.34 -6.57
C VAL A 201 12.52 0.31 -5.21
N MET A 202 13.09 0.95 -4.19
CA MET A 202 12.54 1.05 -2.84
C MET A 202 11.12 1.65 -2.88
N VAL A 203 10.96 2.79 -3.54
CA VAL A 203 9.67 3.47 -3.71
C VAL A 203 8.70 2.64 -4.54
N SER A 204 9.17 1.96 -5.57
CA SER A 204 8.38 1.04 -6.40
C SER A 204 7.75 -0.08 -5.56
N VAL A 205 8.51 -0.65 -4.63
CA VAL A 205 8.01 -1.70 -3.72
C VAL A 205 6.90 -1.16 -2.82
N VAL A 206 7.12 0.00 -2.19
CA VAL A 206 6.13 0.63 -1.29
C VAL A 206 4.85 1.01 -2.04
N ILE A 207 4.97 1.65 -3.21
CA ILE A 207 3.81 1.98 -4.06
C ILE A 207 3.07 0.71 -4.50
N SER A 208 3.78 -0.40 -4.72
CA SER A 208 3.15 -1.67 -5.08
C SER A 208 2.25 -2.20 -3.95
N ALA A 209 2.67 -2.07 -2.69
CA ALA A 209 1.87 -2.45 -1.52
C ALA A 209 0.57 -1.63 -1.46
N SER A 210 0.69 -0.31 -1.53
CA SER A 210 -0.46 0.59 -1.52
C SER A 210 -1.36 0.40 -2.76
N GLY A 211 -0.77 0.11 -3.92
CA GLY A 211 -1.48 -0.18 -5.17
C GLY A 211 -2.29 -1.48 -5.13
N LEU A 212 -1.70 -2.56 -4.62
CA LEU A 212 -2.41 -3.83 -4.39
C LEU A 212 -3.58 -3.65 -3.42
N THR A 213 -3.34 -2.93 -2.32
CA THR A 213 -4.36 -2.57 -1.34
C THR A 213 -5.51 -1.83 -1.99
N ALA A 214 -5.20 -0.79 -2.78
CA ALA A 214 -6.20 -0.01 -3.50
C ALA A 214 -7.04 -0.87 -4.46
N ILE A 215 -6.41 -1.77 -5.24
CA ILE A 215 -7.11 -2.67 -6.16
C ILE A 215 -8.08 -3.57 -5.38
N PHE A 216 -7.61 -4.26 -4.34
CA PHE A 216 -8.42 -5.23 -3.61
C PHE A 216 -9.54 -4.57 -2.79
N VAL A 217 -9.24 -3.47 -2.10
CA VAL A 217 -10.23 -2.75 -1.29
C VAL A 217 -11.32 -2.17 -2.16
N VAL A 218 -10.96 -1.55 -3.28
CA VAL A 218 -11.93 -0.93 -4.18
C VAL A 218 -12.77 -1.97 -4.91
N HIS A 219 -12.19 -3.14 -5.24
CA HIS A 219 -12.93 -4.29 -5.73
C HIS A 219 -13.96 -4.76 -4.71
N ALA A 220 -13.54 -5.03 -3.47
CA ALA A 220 -14.44 -5.45 -2.40
C ALA A 220 -15.55 -4.42 -2.14
N ARG A 221 -15.21 -3.13 -2.12
CA ARG A 221 -16.19 -2.03 -2.03
C ARG A 221 -17.20 -2.06 -3.18
N GLY A 222 -16.75 -2.28 -4.41
CA GLY A 222 -17.64 -2.43 -5.56
C GLY A 222 -18.60 -3.60 -5.37
N GLN A 223 -18.10 -4.74 -4.91
CA GLN A 223 -18.91 -5.92 -4.62
C GLN A 223 -19.91 -5.71 -3.47
N LEU A 224 -19.56 -4.92 -2.45
CA LEU A 224 -20.49 -4.54 -1.38
C LEU A 224 -21.61 -3.61 -1.89
N LYS A 225 -21.34 -2.72 -2.84
CA LYS A 225 -22.41 -1.93 -3.47
C LYS A 225 -23.37 -2.80 -4.27
N ILE A 226 -22.85 -3.76 -5.02
CA ILE A 226 -23.67 -4.73 -5.74
C ILE A 226 -24.53 -5.53 -4.75
N LEU A 227 -23.97 -5.90 -3.59
CA LEU A 227 -24.72 -6.57 -2.54
C LEU A 227 -25.90 -5.72 -2.03
N ILE A 228 -25.70 -4.41 -1.83
CA ILE A 228 -26.77 -3.49 -1.43
C ILE A 228 -27.86 -3.44 -2.50
N ASP A 229 -27.50 -3.36 -3.78
CA ASP A 229 -28.49 -3.31 -4.87
C ASP A 229 -29.28 -4.63 -4.96
N LEU A 230 -28.62 -5.77 -4.76
CA LEU A 230 -29.28 -7.07 -4.66
C LEU A 230 -30.24 -7.13 -3.47
N MET A 231 -29.83 -6.65 -2.29
CA MET A 231 -30.68 -6.55 -1.10
C MET A 231 -31.90 -5.66 -1.34
N LYS A 232 -31.75 -4.52 -2.01
CA LYS A 232 -32.87 -3.62 -2.34
C LYS A 232 -33.84 -4.23 -3.36
N SER A 233 -33.31 -4.87 -4.41
CA SER A 233 -34.12 -5.56 -5.43
C SER A 233 -34.91 -6.76 -4.88
N PHE A 234 -34.44 -7.35 -3.78
CA PHE A 234 -35.12 -8.45 -3.11
C PHE A 234 -36.45 -8.02 -2.45
N VAL A 235 -36.56 -6.76 -2.00
CA VAL A 235 -37.77 -6.22 -1.34
C VAL A 235 -38.77 -5.64 -2.34
N GLN A 236 -38.29 -4.99 -3.40
CA GLN A 236 -39.14 -4.26 -4.34
C GLN A 236 -39.94 -5.15 -5.30
N GLU A 237 -39.50 -6.39 -5.53
CA GLU A 237 -40.22 -7.36 -6.35
C GLU A 237 -40.79 -8.48 -5.47
N PRO A 238 -42.02 -8.34 -4.94
CA PRO A 238 -42.71 -9.45 -4.29
C PRO A 238 -43.05 -10.51 -5.35
N SER A 239 -42.10 -11.40 -5.62
CA SER A 239 -42.36 -12.56 -6.47
C SER A 239 -43.30 -13.49 -5.71
N GLN A 240 -44.51 -13.70 -6.23
CA GLN A 240 -45.50 -14.62 -5.63
C GLN A 240 -45.01 -16.08 -5.60
N GLU A 241 -43.98 -16.44 -6.37
CA GLU A 241 -43.36 -17.77 -6.33
C GLU A 241 -42.28 -17.87 -5.24
N GLU A 242 -42.52 -18.68 -4.22
CA GLU A 242 -41.55 -18.97 -3.14
C GLU A 242 -40.17 -19.41 -3.66
N ARG A 243 -40.15 -20.18 -4.78
CA ARG A 243 -38.92 -20.69 -5.40
C ARG A 243 -38.05 -19.56 -6.00
N LYS A 244 -38.63 -18.44 -6.41
CA LYS A 244 -37.90 -17.26 -6.90
C LYS A 244 -37.29 -16.47 -5.74
N VAL A 245 -38.04 -16.30 -4.65
CA VAL A 245 -37.55 -15.69 -3.40
C VAL A 245 -36.34 -16.44 -2.85
N ASP A 246 -36.41 -17.79 -2.82
CA ASP A 246 -35.30 -18.63 -2.37
C ASP A 246 -34.04 -18.49 -3.21
N LYS A 247 -34.20 -18.43 -4.54
CA LYS A 247 -33.06 -18.24 -5.44
C LYS A 247 -32.39 -16.88 -5.23
N LYS A 248 -33.17 -15.80 -5.08
CA LYS A 248 -32.65 -14.45 -4.82
C LYS A 248 -31.93 -14.37 -3.48
N LEU A 249 -32.53 -14.91 -2.41
CA LEU A 249 -31.92 -14.93 -1.10
C LEU A 249 -30.62 -15.76 -1.08
N ALA A 250 -30.62 -16.93 -1.71
CA ALA A 250 -29.41 -17.75 -1.86
C ALA A 250 -28.32 -17.01 -2.65
N GLN A 251 -28.68 -16.21 -3.65
CA GLN A 251 -27.73 -15.39 -4.40
C GLN A 251 -27.11 -14.30 -3.51
N ILE A 252 -27.90 -13.59 -2.70
CA ILE A 252 -27.41 -12.58 -1.75
C ILE A 252 -26.44 -13.19 -0.74
N VAL A 253 -26.81 -14.31 -0.11
CA VAL A 253 -25.98 -15.00 0.88
C VAL A 253 -24.68 -15.49 0.25
N LYS A 254 -24.73 -16.12 -0.94
CA LYS A 254 -23.52 -16.55 -1.67
C LYS A 254 -22.61 -15.37 -1.99
N HIS A 255 -23.18 -14.24 -2.42
CA HIS A 255 -22.41 -13.03 -2.74
C HIS A 255 -21.72 -12.47 -1.49
N GLN A 256 -22.44 -12.34 -0.37
CA GLN A 256 -21.86 -11.87 0.89
C GLN A 256 -20.75 -12.79 1.41
N ILE A 257 -20.94 -14.11 1.38
CA ILE A 257 -19.91 -15.09 1.76
C ILE A 257 -18.67 -14.95 0.87
N ARG A 258 -18.87 -14.78 -0.44
CA ARG A 258 -17.78 -14.62 -1.40
C ARG A 258 -16.95 -13.36 -1.12
N VAL A 259 -17.60 -12.21 -0.91
CA VAL A 259 -16.91 -10.95 -0.57
C VAL A 259 -16.17 -11.07 0.75
N ARG A 260 -16.78 -11.68 1.78
CA ARG A 260 -16.14 -11.91 3.08
C ARG A 260 -14.91 -12.82 2.97
N SER A 261 -15.02 -13.90 2.19
CA SER A 261 -13.91 -14.83 1.95
C SER A 261 -12.76 -14.14 1.22
N PHE A 262 -13.06 -13.27 0.25
CA PHE A 262 -12.06 -12.46 -0.44
C PHE A 262 -11.36 -11.49 0.52
N LEU A 263 -12.11 -10.75 1.36
CA LEU A 263 -11.52 -9.84 2.34
C LEU A 263 -10.65 -10.56 3.37
N GLN A 264 -11.04 -11.76 3.82
CA GLN A 264 -10.22 -12.58 4.71
C GLN A 264 -8.91 -13.02 4.04
N LEU A 265 -8.95 -13.36 2.75
CA LEU A 265 -7.75 -13.70 1.98
C LEU A 265 -6.82 -12.49 1.83
N VAL A 266 -7.37 -11.32 1.50
CA VAL A 266 -6.63 -10.05 1.41
C VAL A 266 -5.98 -9.69 2.75
N GLN A 267 -6.75 -9.79 3.84
CA GLN A 267 -6.27 -9.58 5.20
C GLN A 267 -5.09 -10.52 5.50
N HIS A 268 -5.23 -11.82 5.27
CA HIS A 268 -4.17 -12.79 5.53
C HIS A 268 -2.90 -12.52 4.70
N THR A 269 -3.07 -12.02 3.48
CA THR A 269 -1.97 -11.78 2.54
C THR A 269 -1.18 -10.50 2.86
N LEU A 270 -1.86 -9.43 3.31
CA LEU A 270 -1.27 -8.08 3.41
C LEU A 270 -1.17 -7.54 4.85
N GLN A 271 -1.69 -8.24 5.86
CA GLN A 271 -1.69 -7.77 7.27
C GLN A 271 -0.31 -7.36 7.81
N GLU A 272 0.75 -8.07 7.43
CA GLU A 272 2.12 -7.81 7.87
C GLU A 272 2.66 -6.54 7.21
N ILE A 273 2.40 -6.36 5.91
CA ILE A 273 2.76 -5.16 5.16
C ILE A 273 2.10 -3.93 5.79
N TYR A 274 0.82 -4.03 6.16
CA TYR A 274 0.07 -2.94 6.79
C TYR A 274 0.66 -2.53 8.13
N LEU A 275 1.11 -3.49 8.93
CA LEU A 275 1.76 -3.22 10.21
C LEU A 275 3.09 -2.50 10.03
N ILE A 276 3.93 -2.99 9.11
CA ILE A 276 5.23 -2.39 8.81
C ILE A 276 5.04 -0.94 8.31
N GLU A 277 4.09 -0.69 7.40
CA GLU A 277 3.82 0.66 6.90
C GLU A 277 3.41 1.63 8.01
N ILE A 278 2.49 1.23 8.89
CA ILE A 278 2.04 2.11 9.98
C ILE A 278 3.19 2.41 10.95
N MET A 279 3.95 1.38 11.36
CA MET A 279 5.04 1.54 12.31
C MET A 279 6.18 2.42 11.76
N VAL A 280 6.65 2.13 10.55
CA VAL A 280 7.78 2.85 9.94
C VAL A 280 7.40 4.30 9.65
N ASN A 281 6.20 4.56 9.11
CA ASN A 281 5.76 5.92 8.84
C ASN A 281 5.59 6.74 10.13
N THR A 282 5.13 6.14 11.24
CA THR A 282 5.00 6.83 12.54
C THR A 282 6.38 7.28 13.05
N ILE A 283 7.35 6.39 13.06
CA ILE A 283 8.72 6.72 13.52
C ILE A 283 9.38 7.71 12.57
N ALA A 284 9.20 7.55 11.25
CA ALA A 284 9.77 8.44 10.25
C ALA A 284 9.24 9.87 10.38
N ILE A 285 7.92 10.07 10.54
CA ILE A 285 7.33 11.42 10.73
C ILE A 285 7.91 12.06 12.00
N CYS A 286 7.98 11.32 13.10
CA CYS A 286 8.54 11.79 14.36
C CYS A 286 9.98 12.30 14.20
N LEU A 287 10.86 11.49 13.61
CA LEU A 287 12.26 11.84 13.43
C LEU A 287 12.45 12.98 12.42
N LEU A 288 11.72 12.97 11.32
CA LEU A 288 11.78 14.05 10.32
C LEU A 288 11.36 15.41 10.92
N LEU A 289 10.32 15.45 11.76
CA LEU A 289 9.91 16.66 12.48
C LEU A 289 10.99 17.13 13.46
N TYR A 290 11.61 16.21 14.20
CA TYR A 290 12.70 16.52 15.11
C TYR A 290 13.89 17.16 14.39
N PHE A 291 14.37 16.53 13.31
CA PHE A 291 15.52 17.04 12.55
C PHE A 291 15.23 18.34 11.82
N MET A 292 13.99 18.55 11.37
CA MET A 292 13.57 19.83 10.81
C MET A 292 13.80 20.99 11.79
N ILE A 293 13.53 20.80 13.08
CA ILE A 293 13.73 21.83 14.11
C ILE A 293 15.19 21.99 14.48
N VAL A 294 15.92 20.88 14.66
CA VAL A 294 17.35 20.94 14.98
C VAL A 294 18.12 21.66 13.88
N ASP A 295 17.84 21.34 12.61
CA ASP A 295 18.52 21.94 11.47
C ASP A 295 17.96 23.33 11.10
N TRP A 296 16.86 23.77 11.71
CA TRP A 296 16.29 25.11 11.51
C TRP A 296 17.30 26.22 11.78
N GLN A 297 18.15 26.02 12.80
CA GLN A 297 19.18 27.00 13.20
C GLN A 297 20.27 27.19 12.14
N SER A 298 20.51 26.18 11.28
CA SER A 298 21.53 26.23 10.23
C SER A 298 21.17 27.16 9.06
N ARG A 299 19.92 27.65 8.98
CA ARG A 299 19.38 28.52 7.92
C ARG A 299 19.58 28.00 6.48
N ASN A 300 19.86 26.71 6.29
CA ASN A 300 19.94 26.11 4.97
C ASN A 300 18.53 25.87 4.40
N ILE A 301 18.06 26.77 3.54
CA ILE A 301 16.72 26.74 2.95
C ILE A 301 16.47 25.43 2.18
N ALA A 302 17.47 24.92 1.45
CA ALA A 302 17.31 23.71 0.65
C ALA A 302 17.06 22.46 1.52
N VAL A 303 17.78 22.35 2.64
CA VAL A 303 17.60 21.26 3.61
C VAL A 303 16.23 21.35 4.26
N LEU A 304 15.83 22.54 4.71
CA LEU A 304 14.53 22.77 5.33
C LEU A 304 13.37 22.45 4.39
N CYS A 305 13.45 22.92 3.14
CA CYS A 305 12.47 22.58 2.11
C CYS A 305 12.39 21.07 1.88
N THR A 306 13.50 20.36 1.91
CA THR A 306 13.52 18.90 1.72
C THR A 306 12.87 18.16 2.88
N TYR A 307 13.08 18.58 4.13
CA TYR A 307 12.36 18.01 5.27
C TYR A 307 10.86 18.25 5.18
N LEU A 308 10.42 19.47 4.85
CA LEU A 308 9.01 19.81 4.66
C LEU A 308 8.36 18.97 3.55
N LEU A 309 9.04 18.83 2.41
CA LEU A 309 8.60 17.97 1.31
C LEU A 309 8.51 16.50 1.73
N SER A 310 9.48 16.00 2.48
CA SER A 310 9.51 14.62 2.97
C SER A 310 8.36 14.35 3.95
N ILE A 311 8.14 15.23 4.93
CA ILE A 311 7.03 15.12 5.88
C ILE A 311 5.69 15.16 5.15
N THR A 312 5.53 16.07 4.18
CA THR A 312 4.29 16.17 3.38
C THR A 312 4.04 14.90 2.58
N ASN A 313 5.09 14.34 1.95
CA ASN A 313 4.99 13.10 1.18
C ASN A 313 4.59 11.91 2.06
N VAL A 314 5.29 11.70 3.18
CA VAL A 314 5.02 10.60 4.10
C VAL A 314 3.61 10.72 4.70
N THR A 315 3.22 11.94 5.09
CA THR A 315 1.86 12.20 5.63
C THR A 315 0.78 11.94 4.58
N THR A 316 1.00 12.36 3.33
CA THR A 316 0.06 12.12 2.23
C THR A 316 -0.05 10.64 1.90
N HIS A 317 1.08 9.91 1.91
CA HIS A 317 1.12 8.46 1.69
C HIS A 317 0.28 7.72 2.72
N ILE A 318 0.55 7.94 4.02
CA ILE A 318 -0.19 7.27 5.09
C ILE A 318 -1.67 7.69 5.11
N PHE A 319 -1.98 8.94 4.76
CA PHE A 319 -3.36 9.40 4.61
C PHE A 319 -4.11 8.63 3.50
N ILE A 320 -3.54 8.55 2.29
CA ILE A 320 -4.16 7.82 1.17
C ILE A 320 -4.32 6.33 1.51
N PHE A 321 -3.33 5.77 2.19
CA PHE A 321 -3.34 4.39 2.63
C PHE A 321 -4.48 4.10 3.61
N CYS A 322 -4.58 4.88 4.69
CA CYS A 322 -5.67 4.79 5.67
C CYS A 322 -7.05 5.12 5.08
N TYR A 323 -7.13 6.12 4.21
CA TYR A 323 -8.37 6.48 3.51
C TYR A 323 -8.91 5.34 2.65
N THR A 324 -8.02 4.56 2.03
CA THR A 324 -8.43 3.38 1.25
C THR A 324 -9.16 2.38 2.15
N GLY A 325 -8.64 2.07 3.34
CA GLY A 325 -9.32 1.22 4.33
C GLY A 325 -10.64 1.80 4.81
N GLU A 326 -10.70 3.11 5.08
CA GLU A 326 -11.93 3.82 5.48
C GLU A 326 -13.05 3.66 4.45
N GLN A 327 -12.73 3.72 3.15
CA GLN A 327 -13.71 3.53 2.09
C GLN A 327 -14.33 2.13 2.10
N LEU A 328 -13.61 1.11 2.57
CA LEU A 328 -14.18 -0.24 2.75
C LEU A 328 -15.11 -0.27 3.96
N THR A 329 -14.63 0.19 5.11
CA THR A 329 -15.36 0.17 6.38
C THR A 329 -16.69 0.91 6.26
N SER A 330 -16.66 2.14 5.73
CA SER A 330 -17.87 2.94 5.49
C SER A 330 -18.89 2.26 4.55
N GLN A 331 -18.41 1.44 3.60
CA GLN A 331 -19.32 0.72 2.69
C GLN A 331 -19.88 -0.53 3.32
N ALA A 332 -19.10 -1.21 4.16
CA ALA A 332 -19.58 -2.35 4.93
C ALA A 332 -20.64 -1.92 5.96
N GLU A 333 -20.50 -0.74 6.58
CA GLU A 333 -21.55 -0.14 7.42
C GLU A 333 -22.84 0.14 6.64
N LYS A 334 -22.73 0.62 5.40
CA LYS A 334 -23.91 0.80 4.52
C LYS A 334 -24.60 -0.51 4.20
N VAL A 335 -23.87 -1.62 4.07
CA VAL A 335 -24.46 -2.96 3.91
C VAL A 335 -25.22 -3.35 5.17
N ALA A 336 -24.66 -3.08 6.36
CA ALA A 336 -25.34 -3.33 7.63
C ALA A 336 -26.65 -2.55 7.72
N ILE A 337 -26.63 -1.24 7.44
CA ILE A 337 -27.84 -0.40 7.41
C ILE A 337 -28.85 -0.91 6.40
N ALA A 338 -28.44 -1.16 5.15
CA ALA A 338 -29.32 -1.67 4.10
C ALA A 338 -29.94 -3.02 4.47
N SER A 339 -29.22 -3.87 5.19
CA SER A 339 -29.76 -5.15 5.68
C SER A 339 -30.82 -4.96 6.76
N CYS A 340 -30.67 -3.96 7.64
CA CYS A 340 -31.64 -3.62 8.68
C CYS A 340 -32.92 -2.97 8.10
N GLU A 341 -32.80 -2.20 7.02
CA GLU A 341 -33.90 -1.54 6.32
C GLU A 341 -34.73 -2.50 5.44
N LEU A 342 -34.34 -3.77 5.32
CA LEU A 342 -35.12 -4.77 4.62
C LEU A 342 -36.50 -4.91 5.28
N GLU A 343 -37.59 -4.92 4.50
CA GLU A 343 -38.94 -5.15 5.02
C GLU A 343 -39.19 -6.64 5.34
N TRP A 344 -38.31 -7.23 6.17
CA TRP A 344 -38.28 -8.64 6.53
C TRP A 344 -39.60 -9.13 7.15
N TYR A 345 -40.36 -8.23 7.79
CA TYR A 345 -41.65 -8.50 8.39
C TYR A 345 -42.74 -8.84 7.36
N ARG A 346 -42.53 -8.54 6.07
CA ARG A 346 -43.44 -8.90 4.97
C ARG A 346 -43.17 -10.30 4.42
N LEU A 347 -42.10 -10.96 4.85
CA LEU A 347 -41.69 -12.27 4.34
C LEU A 347 -42.27 -13.42 5.18
N PRO A 348 -42.49 -14.61 4.59
CA PRO A 348 -42.87 -15.80 5.34
C PRO A 348 -41.86 -16.13 6.45
N ASN A 349 -42.33 -16.67 7.58
CA ASN A 349 -41.53 -16.96 8.79
C ASN A 349 -40.19 -17.64 8.52
N ARG A 350 -40.13 -18.63 7.62
CA ARG A 350 -38.87 -19.32 7.27
C ARG A 350 -37.87 -18.40 6.57
N LYS A 351 -38.32 -17.46 5.73
CA LYS A 351 -37.47 -16.53 4.98
C LYS A 351 -37.02 -15.36 5.85
N ALA A 352 -37.89 -14.87 6.72
CA ALA A 352 -37.56 -13.83 7.69
C ALA A 352 -36.36 -14.23 8.57
N ARG A 353 -36.30 -15.49 9.04
CA ARG A 353 -35.14 -16.01 9.80
C ARG A 353 -33.82 -15.95 9.03
N SER A 354 -33.84 -16.25 7.72
CA SER A 354 -32.65 -16.16 6.88
C SER A 354 -32.18 -14.72 6.67
N VAL A 355 -33.10 -13.76 6.62
CA VAL A 355 -32.78 -12.32 6.57
C VAL A 355 -32.18 -11.85 7.90
N VAL A 356 -32.65 -12.36 9.03
CA VAL A 356 -32.03 -12.08 10.34
C VAL A 356 -30.57 -12.56 10.37
N LEU A 357 -30.28 -13.75 9.85
CA LEU A 357 -28.89 -14.23 9.72
C LEU A 357 -28.05 -13.31 8.84
N LEU A 358 -28.62 -12.84 7.72
CA LEU A 358 -27.99 -11.86 6.83
C LEU A 358 -27.65 -10.55 7.55
N MET A 359 -28.56 -10.05 8.39
CA MET A 359 -28.34 -8.85 9.21
C MET A 359 -27.21 -9.06 10.24
N ILE A 360 -27.21 -10.19 10.95
CA ILE A 360 -26.15 -10.52 11.92
C ILE A 360 -24.78 -10.57 11.21
N MET A 361 -24.72 -11.20 10.04
CA MET A 361 -23.49 -11.25 9.23
C MET A 361 -23.06 -9.87 8.72
N SER A 362 -24.00 -8.99 8.39
CA SER A 362 -23.72 -7.66 7.86
C SER A 362 -23.27 -6.68 8.95
N ASN A 363 -23.80 -6.81 10.17
CA ASN A 363 -23.40 -6.05 11.36
C ASN A 363 -22.03 -6.46 11.93
N THR A 364 -21.41 -7.51 11.38
CA THR A 364 -20.02 -7.91 11.69
C THR A 364 -19.12 -7.76 10.46
N PRO A 365 -18.93 -6.52 9.96
CA PRO A 365 -18.21 -6.29 8.72
C PRO A 365 -16.74 -6.72 8.86
N THR A 366 -16.21 -7.35 7.81
CA THR A 366 -14.79 -7.71 7.76
C THR A 366 -13.98 -6.45 7.48
N LYS A 367 -13.41 -5.89 8.53
CA LYS A 367 -12.46 -4.78 8.44
C LYS A 367 -11.08 -5.30 8.07
N ILE A 368 -10.31 -4.46 7.40
CA ILE A 368 -8.90 -4.72 7.15
C ILE A 368 -8.11 -4.11 8.30
N SER A 369 -7.19 -4.90 8.88
CA SER A 369 -6.38 -4.49 10.02
C SER A 369 -4.89 -4.71 9.78
N ALA A 370 -4.08 -3.83 10.33
CA ALA A 370 -2.64 -3.94 10.41
C ALA A 370 -2.24 -4.92 11.52
N GLY A 371 -1.67 -6.06 11.14
CA GLY A 371 -1.21 -7.10 12.08
C GLY A 371 -2.28 -7.65 13.03
N LYS A 372 -3.57 -7.43 12.76
CA LYS A 372 -4.70 -7.67 13.69
C LYS A 372 -4.70 -6.80 14.97
N PHE A 373 -3.86 -5.77 15.03
CA PHE A 373 -3.80 -4.84 16.15
C PHE A 373 -4.71 -3.63 15.95
N VAL A 374 -4.68 -3.04 14.75
CA VAL A 374 -5.36 -1.77 14.46
C VAL A 374 -6.04 -1.82 13.10
N ASP A 375 -7.29 -1.38 13.01
CA ASP A 375 -8.02 -1.30 11.74
C ASP A 375 -7.43 -0.21 10.83
N LEU A 376 -7.38 -0.44 9.52
CA LEU A 376 -6.97 0.57 8.55
C LEU A 376 -8.12 1.59 8.37
N SER A 377 -7.99 2.76 8.98
CA SER A 377 -9.06 3.78 9.05
C SER A 377 -8.50 5.19 9.17
N LEU A 378 -9.34 6.21 8.96
CA LEU A 378 -8.94 7.61 9.21
C LEU A 378 -8.68 7.89 10.70
N LYS A 379 -9.30 7.14 11.61
CA LYS A 379 -8.98 7.18 13.04
C LYS A 379 -7.52 6.80 13.28
N THR A 380 -7.08 5.71 12.66
CA THR A 380 -5.69 5.23 12.75
C THR A 380 -4.69 6.24 12.20
N PHE A 381 -5.03 6.93 11.10
CA PHE A 381 -4.22 8.06 10.63
C PHE A 381 -4.09 9.16 11.70
N GLY A 382 -5.19 9.53 12.34
CA GLY A 382 -5.17 10.49 13.45
C GLY A 382 -4.32 10.03 14.63
N ASP A 383 -4.40 8.74 14.98
CA ASP A 383 -3.59 8.13 16.04
C ASP A 383 -2.10 8.10 15.67
N VAL A 384 -1.74 7.82 14.41
CA VAL A 384 -0.37 7.93 13.91
C VAL A 384 0.16 9.35 14.08
N MET A 385 -0.58 10.37 13.63
CA MET A 385 -0.15 11.76 13.75
C MET A 385 0.04 12.20 15.22
N LYS A 386 -0.87 11.78 16.11
CA LYS A 386 -0.76 12.05 17.55
C LYS A 386 0.45 11.37 18.17
N THR A 387 0.65 10.09 17.88
CA THR A 387 1.78 9.30 18.42
C THR A 387 3.11 9.86 17.92
N SER A 388 3.22 10.19 16.62
CA SER A 388 4.41 10.84 16.07
C SER A 388 4.72 12.17 16.76
N GLY A 389 3.69 13.00 17.00
CA GLY A 389 3.82 14.27 17.72
C GLY A 389 4.22 14.08 19.20
N ALA A 390 3.67 13.09 19.88
CA ALA A 390 4.01 12.76 21.25
C ALA A 390 5.48 12.30 21.38
N TYR A 391 5.94 11.39 20.51
CA TYR A 391 7.33 10.97 20.48
C TYR A 391 8.28 12.10 20.07
N PHE A 392 7.87 12.98 19.16
CA PHE A 392 8.63 14.18 18.80
C PHE A 392 8.83 15.08 20.02
N ASN A 393 7.77 15.38 20.78
CA ASN A 393 7.85 16.19 22.00
C ASN A 393 8.73 15.52 23.06
N MET A 394 8.64 14.20 23.21
CA MET A 394 9.49 13.44 24.14
C MET A 394 10.96 13.53 23.75
N LEU A 395 11.30 13.32 22.46
CA LEU A 395 12.68 13.46 21.97
C LEU A 395 13.23 14.87 22.19
N ARG A 396 12.38 15.89 22.00
CA ARG A 396 12.75 17.27 22.27
C ARG A 396 13.09 17.48 23.75
N ASN A 397 12.22 17.05 24.67
CA ASN A 397 12.41 17.23 26.11
C ASN A 397 13.57 16.43 26.72
N VAL A 398 14.01 15.35 26.07
CA VAL A 398 15.13 14.51 26.56
C VAL A 398 16.48 15.03 26.07
N ILE A 399 16.50 15.78 24.96
CA ILE A 399 17.72 16.25 24.31
C ILE A 399 17.98 17.74 24.59
N GLU A 400 16.95 18.54 24.84
CA GLU A 400 17.05 19.85 25.54
C GLU A 400 17.29 19.62 27.04
#